data_AF-A0A0D0D455-F1
#
_entry.id   AF-A0A0D0D455-F1
#
_cell.length_a   1.000
_cell.length_b   1.000
_cell.length_c   1.000
_cell.angle_alpha   90.00
_cell.angle_beta   90.00
_cell.angle_gamma   90.00
#
_symmetry.space_group_name_H-M   'P 1'
#
loop_
_entity.id
_entity.type
_entity.pdbx_description
1 polymer ?
#
loop_
_entity_poly.entity_id
_entity_poly.type
_entity_poly.pdbx_seq_one_letter_code
_entity_poly.pdbx_strand_id
1 'polypeptide(L)' 'FLSGVHIEYLPPYSPDLHPIEEAFSKIKHWLYCCAMEEDGIIFDMLKVLDIVTVDDTDGYFIHAGYF' A
#
# COMPACT_ATOMS: atom_id res chain seq x y z
N PHE A 1 19.18 -17.80 10.16
CA PHE A 1 19.69 -17.05 9.01
C PHE A 1 18.53 -16.83 8.07
N LEU A 2 18.14 -15.57 7.82
CA LEU A 2 17.14 -15.22 6.81
C LEU A 2 17.80 -15.37 5.43
N SER A 3 17.93 -16.61 4.95
CA SER A 3 18.46 -16.88 3.61
C SER A 3 17.40 -16.52 2.58
N GLY A 4 17.65 -15.49 1.77
CA GLY A 4 16.79 -15.09 0.65
C GLY A 4 16.15 -13.70 0.75
N VAL A 5 16.42 -12.92 1.81
CA VAL A 5 15.95 -11.53 1.92
C VAL A 5 17.05 -10.58 1.44
N HIS A 6 16.74 -9.76 0.44
CA HIS A 6 17.56 -8.62 0.05
C HIS A 6 17.04 -7.36 0.74
N ILE A 7 17.94 -6.51 1.25
CA ILE A 7 17.59 -5.24 1.88
C ILE A 7 17.98 -4.14 0.90
N GLU A 8 16.99 -3.41 0.40
CA GLU A 8 17.21 -2.25 -0.46
C GLU A 8 17.49 -0.99 0.37
N TYR A 9 18.42 -0.17 -0.11
CA TYR A 9 18.71 1.12 0.52
C TYR A 9 17.62 2.13 0.17
N LEU A 10 17.04 2.75 1.20
CA LEU A 10 16.11 3.87 1.04
C LEU A 10 16.75 5.18 1.55
N PRO A 11 16.83 6.22 0.71
CA PRO A 11 17.24 7.54 1.16
C PRO A 11 16.22 8.15 2.15
N PRO A 12 16.68 8.86 3.19
CA PRO A 12 15.79 9.49 4.17
C PRO A 12 14.89 10.54 3.53
N TYR A 13 13.62 10.57 3.95
CA TYR A 13 12.58 11.51 3.48
C TYR A 13 12.27 11.44 1.98
N SER A 14 12.32 10.24 1.38
CA SER A 14 11.92 9.99 -0.02
C SER A 14 10.60 9.21 -0.12
N PRO A 15 9.46 9.81 0.28
CA PRO A 15 8.16 9.13 0.22
C PRO A 15 7.78 8.74 -1.22
N ASP A 16 8.26 9.47 -2.23
CA ASP A 16 7.99 9.19 -3.64
C ASP A 16 8.66 7.89 -4.15
N LEU A 17 9.60 7.30 -3.39
CA LEU A 17 10.29 6.05 -3.72
C LEU A 17 9.70 4.84 -2.97
N HIS A 18 8.53 5.00 -2.35
CA HIS A 18 7.90 3.93 -1.60
C HIS A 18 6.61 3.46 -2.29
N PRO A 19 6.58 2.23 -2.84
CA PRO A 19 5.38 1.71 -3.51
C PRO A 19 4.20 1.58 -2.53
N ILE A 20 4.49 1.55 -1.22
CA ILE A 20 3.47 1.48 -0.18
C ILE A 20 2.67 2.79 -0.05
N GLU A 21 3.23 3.95 -0.41
CA GLU A 21 2.56 5.24 -0.23
C GLU A 21 1.34 5.37 -1.15
N GLU A 22 1.45 4.91 -2.41
CA GLU A 22 0.33 4.89 -3.35
C GLU A 22 -0.77 3.92 -2.92
N ALA A 23 -0.38 2.73 -2.48
CA ALA A 23 -1.32 1.75 -1.92
C ALA A 23 -2.08 2.33 -0.71
N PHE A 24 -1.36 2.94 0.24
CA PHE A 24 -1.99 3.59 1.40
C PHE A 24 -2.86 4.78 1.00
N SER A 25 -2.47 5.56 -0.02
CA SER A 25 -3.27 6.67 -0.53
C SER A 25 -4.62 6.17 -1.07
N LYS A 26 -4.60 5.12 -1.92
CA LYS A 26 -5.81 4.48 -2.46
C LYS A 26 -6.70 3.93 -1.35
N ILE A 27 -6.13 3.20 -0.39
CA ILE A 27 -6.85 2.65 0.77
C ILE A 27 -7.50 3.76 1.58
N LYS A 28 -6.74 4.79 1.98
CA LYS A 28 -7.26 5.92 2.77
C LYS A 28 -8.40 6.63 2.04
N HIS A 29 -8.25 6.88 0.74
CA HIS A 29 -9.29 7.51 -0.06
C HIS A 29 -10.63 6.75 0.03
N TRP A 30 -10.58 5.43 -0.13
CA TRP A 30 -11.77 4.59 -0.04
C TRP A 30 -12.35 4.51 1.37
N LEU A 31 -11.52 4.43 2.41
CA LEU A 31 -11.98 4.47 3.79
C LEU A 31 -12.73 5.77 4.11
N TYR A 32 -12.24 6.92 3.61
CA TYR A 32 -12.95 8.20 3.75
C TYR A 32 -14.27 8.25 3.00
N CYS A 33 -14.37 7.60 1.84
CA CYS A 33 -15.61 7.56 1.05
C CYS A 33 -16.67 6.61 1.63
N CYS A 34 -16.28 5.55 2.33
CA CYS A 34 -17.21 4.49 2.75
C CYS A 34 -17.90 4.73 4.10
N ALA A 35 -17.57 5.80 4.86
CA ALA A 35 -18.15 6.11 6.17
C ALA A 35 -18.17 4.89 7.13
N MET A 36 -17.01 4.53 7.66
CA MET A 36 -16.84 3.34 8.51
C MET A 36 -17.62 3.46 9.83
N GLU A 37 -18.30 2.38 10.23
CA GLU A 37 -18.90 2.25 11.55
C GLU A 37 -17.85 1.77 12.57
N GLU A 38 -17.85 2.33 13.80
CA GLU A 38 -16.82 2.05 14.83
C GLU A 38 -16.70 0.56 15.19
N ASP A 39 -17.81 -0.18 15.18
CA ASP A 39 -17.85 -1.60 15.57
C ASP A 39 -17.36 -2.56 14.46
N GLY A 40 -17.19 -2.07 13.23
CA GLY A 40 -16.87 -2.86 12.02
C GLY A 40 -15.51 -2.57 11.39
N ILE A 41 -14.73 -1.64 11.96
CA ILE A 41 -13.57 -1.03 11.30
C ILE A 41 -12.54 -2.05 10.77
N ILE A 42 -12.26 -3.13 11.51
CA ILE A 42 -11.29 -4.15 11.07
C ILE A 42 -11.82 -4.95 9.87
N PHE A 43 -13.10 -5.30 9.87
CA PHE A 43 -13.71 -6.06 8.78
C PHE A 43 -13.82 -5.21 7.51
N ASP A 44 -14.17 -3.95 7.68
CA ASP A 44 -14.21 -2.98 6.58
C ASP A 44 -12.81 -2.69 6.04
N MET A 45 -11.77 -2.66 6.89
CA MET A 45 -10.38 -2.57 6.43
C MET A 45 -9.98 -3.78 5.58
N LEU A 46 -10.31 -5.00 5.99
CA LEU A 46 -9.99 -6.22 5.22
C LEU A 46 -10.65 -6.19 3.83
N LYS A 47 -11.91 -5.77 3.75
CA LYS A 47 -12.62 -5.61 2.47
C LYS A 47 -12.02 -4.51 1.60
N VAL A 48 -11.58 -3.41 2.20
CA VAL A 48 -10.96 -2.31 1.47
C VAL A 48 -9.63 -2.74 0.88
N LEU A 49 -8.91 -3.72 1.45
CA LEU A 49 -7.70 -4.23 0.81
C LEU A 49 -7.96 -4.87 -0.56
N ASP A 50 -9.16 -5.42 -0.81
CA ASP A 50 -9.53 -6.02 -2.09
C ASP A 50 -9.61 -5.00 -3.25
N ILE A 51 -9.58 -3.70 -2.97
CA ILE A 51 -9.54 -2.66 -4.03
C ILE A 51 -8.17 -2.54 -4.71
N VAL A 52 -7.12 -3.06 -4.06
CA VAL A 52 -5.76 -3.02 -4.57
C VAL A 52 -5.58 -4.24 -5.47
N THR A 53 -5.50 -4.00 -6.77
CA THR A 53 -5.37 -5.05 -7.78
C THR A 53 -3.90 -5.39 -8.03
N VAL A 54 -3.66 -6.49 -8.75
CA VAL A 54 -2.30 -6.85 -9.20
C VAL A 54 -1.72 -5.77 -10.12
N ASP A 55 -2.53 -5.23 -11.03
CA ASP A 55 -2.10 -4.16 -11.94
C ASP A 55 -1.73 -2.88 -11.17
N ASP A 56 -2.47 -2.56 -10.11
CA ASP A 56 -2.12 -1.46 -9.21
C ASP A 56 -0.75 -1.71 -8.57
N THR A 57 -0.52 -2.91 -8.03
CA THR A 57 0.75 -3.24 -7.36
C THR A 57 1.93 -3.14 -8.31
N ASP A 58 1.81 -3.67 -9.53
CA ASP A 58 2.85 -3.56 -10.54
C ASP A 58 3.14 -2.08 -10.87
N GLY A 59 2.08 -1.27 -11.01
CA GLY A 59 2.20 0.18 -11.21
C GLY A 59 2.95 0.88 -10.07
N TYR A 60 2.65 0.55 -8.81
CA TYR A 60 3.28 1.14 -7.63
C TYR A 60 4.78 0.83 -7.57
N PHE A 61 5.17 -0.43 -7.83
CA PHE A 61 6.58 -0.82 -7.87
C PHE A 61 7.32 -0.10 -8.99
N ILE A 62 6.75 -0.06 -10.20
CA ILE A 62 7.34 0.64 -11.35
C ILE A 62 7.51 2.13 -11.06
N HIS A 63 6.49 2.80 -10.51
CA HIS A 63 6.55 4.22 -10.19
C HIS A 63 7.61 4.54 -9.12
N ALA A 64 7.75 3.66 -8.12
CA ALA A 64 8.79 3.75 -7.11
C ALA A 64 10.20 3.33 -7.60
N GLY A 65 10.33 2.89 -8.86
CA GLY A 65 11.62 2.57 -9.48
C GLY A 65 12.11 1.14 -9.28
N TYR A 66 11.24 0.22 -8.84
CA TYR A 66 11.51 -1.20 -8.68
C TYR A 66 11.01 -1.97 -9.92
N PHE A 67 11.84 -2.89 -10.43
CA PHE A 67 11.57 -3.72 -11.62
C PHE A 67 12.16 -5.13 -11.47
#